data_AF-A0A7S2GC82-F1
#
_entry.id   AF-A0A7S2GC82-F1
#
_cell.length_a   1.000
_cell.length_b   1.000
_cell.length_c   1.000
_cell.angle_alpha   90.00
_cell.angle_beta   90.00
_cell.angle_gamma   90.00
#
_symmetry.space_group_name_H-M   'P 1'
#
loop_
_entity.id
_entity.type
_entity.pdbx_description
1 polymer ?
#
loop_
_entity_poly.entity_id
_entity_poly.type
_entity_poly.pdbx_seq_one_letter_code
_entity_poly.pdbx_strand_id
1 'polypeptide(L)'
;MFESRRGKYNLFDPQLKVIISLLTPRLKGVELAAEPIAFVTYQMYGIVRDLLEQCIKDTDDVWDWATEVAIVGGIIINRRTGGDFFQPLSFEARTRNAPPQDLFVEAFGPRPDLVPILGAEGPVQEILYGKH
;
A
#
# COMPACT_ATOMS: atom_id res chain seq x y z
N MET A 1 13.58 37.49 10.02
CA MET A 1 13.33 37.40 8.56
C MET A 1 13.80 36.03 8.12
N PHE A 2 12.92 35.22 7.55
CA PHE A 2 13.04 33.75 7.50
C PHE A 2 14.30 33.26 6.77
N GLU A 3 15.25 32.72 7.55
CA GLU A 3 16.30 31.86 7.03
C GLU A 3 15.70 30.54 6.56
N SER A 4 16.03 30.20 5.32
CA SER A 4 15.73 28.93 4.67
C SER A 4 16.27 27.75 5.51
N ARG A 5 15.37 27.07 6.24
CA ARG A 5 15.61 25.71 6.73
C ARG A 5 15.54 24.72 5.56
N ARG A 6 16.39 24.87 4.54
CA ARG A 6 16.78 23.73 3.71
C ARG A 6 17.67 22.87 4.59
N GLY A 7 17.04 21.97 5.34
CA GLY A 7 17.73 20.89 6.01
C GLY A 7 18.65 20.22 5.01
N LYS A 8 19.93 20.10 5.34
CA LYS A 8 20.90 19.30 4.61
C LYS A 8 20.25 17.94 4.35
N TYR A 9 19.93 17.62 3.10
CA TYR A 9 19.68 16.24 2.70
C TYR A 9 20.96 15.49 3.03
N ASN A 10 20.96 14.75 4.13
CA ASN A 10 22.05 13.85 4.44
C ASN A 10 22.17 12.90 3.24
N LEU A 11 23.32 12.93 2.57
CA LEU A 11 23.63 12.17 1.34
C LEU A 11 23.64 10.64 1.52
N PHE A 12 23.07 10.12 2.62
CA PHE A 12 22.85 8.71 2.88
C PHE A 12 21.56 8.53 3.70
N ASP A 13 20.42 8.47 3.03
CA ASP A 13 19.20 7.89 3.58
C ASP A 13 18.93 6.57 2.83
N PRO A 14 19.38 5.43 3.37
CA PRO A 14 19.15 4.12 2.76
C PRO A 14 17.67 3.80 2.58
N GLN A 15 16.79 4.25 3.48
CA GLN A 15 15.36 3.98 3.39
C GLN A 15 14.75 4.75 2.23
N LEU A 16 15.08 6.04 2.08
CA LEU A 16 14.63 6.84 0.95
C LEU A 16 15.14 6.28 -0.39
N LYS A 17 16.38 5.78 -0.45
CA LYS A 17 16.91 5.12 -1.65
C LYS A 17 16.09 3.87 -2.01
N VAL A 18 15.75 3.05 -1.03
CA VAL A 18 14.90 1.86 -1.24
C VAL A 18 13.51 2.27 -1.73
N ILE A 19 12.86 3.24 -1.07
CA ILE A 19 11.54 3.75 -1.48
C ILE A 19 11.57 4.26 -2.92
N ILE A 20 12.56 5.09 -3.28
CA ILE A 20 12.71 5.59 -4.65
C ILE A 20 12.88 4.41 -5.61
N SER A 21 13.75 3.45 -5.32
CA SER A 21 13.99 2.30 -6.21
C SER A 21 12.75 1.44 -6.45
N LEU A 22 11.92 1.25 -5.42
CA LEU A 22 10.66 0.48 -5.51
C LEU A 22 9.55 1.27 -6.22
N LEU A 23 9.52 2.59 -6.02
CA LEU A 23 8.48 3.46 -6.57
C LEU A 23 8.73 3.83 -8.04
N THR A 24 9.97 4.12 -8.43
CA THR A 24 10.32 4.55 -9.81
C THR A 24 9.68 3.69 -10.91
N PRO A 25 9.75 2.34 -10.90
CA PRO A 25 9.12 1.53 -11.94
C PRO A 25 7.59 1.60 -11.94
N ARG A 26 6.98 1.94 -10.80
CA ARG A 26 5.53 2.06 -10.60
C ARG A 26 4.97 3.44 -10.97
N LEU A 27 5.83 4.41 -11.28
CA LEU A 27 5.40 5.76 -11.71
C LEU A 27 5.02 5.84 -13.19
N LYS A 28 5.20 4.76 -13.97
CA LYS A 28 4.81 4.73 -15.37
C LYS A 28 3.30 4.98 -15.49
N GLY A 29 2.89 5.98 -16.27
CA GLY A 29 1.49 6.34 -16.46
C GLY A 29 0.96 7.37 -15.47
N VAL A 30 1.79 7.90 -14.56
CA VAL A 30 1.37 8.97 -13.63
C VAL A 30 0.92 10.23 -14.38
N GLU A 31 1.43 10.47 -15.58
CA GLU A 31 1.04 11.56 -16.46
C GLU A 31 -0.41 11.44 -17.00
N LEU A 32 -0.99 10.24 -16.94
CA LEU A 32 -2.38 9.96 -17.32
C LEU A 32 -3.32 9.98 -16.10
N ALA A 33 -2.78 10.07 -14.89
CA ALA A 33 -3.57 10.08 -13.66
C ALA A 33 -4.33 11.40 -13.50
N ALA A 34 -5.59 11.32 -13.07
CA ALA A 34 -6.38 12.51 -12.78
C ALA A 34 -5.82 13.30 -11.59
N GLU A 35 -5.23 12.62 -10.61
CA GLU A 35 -4.58 13.24 -9.46
C GLU A 35 -3.27 12.49 -9.12
N PRO A 36 -2.09 13.08 -9.42
CA PRO A 36 -0.81 12.40 -9.27
C PRO A 36 -0.45 12.01 -7.82
N ILE A 37 -0.87 12.77 -6.82
CA ILE A 37 -0.55 12.45 -5.42
C ILE A 37 -1.30 11.18 -4.99
N ALA A 38 -2.58 11.07 -5.33
CA ALA A 38 -3.41 9.91 -5.10
C ALA A 38 -2.82 8.70 -5.84
N PHE A 39 -2.47 8.85 -7.12
CA PHE A 39 -1.79 7.81 -7.90
C PHE A 39 -0.57 7.26 -7.16
N VAL A 40 0.36 8.14 -6.77
CA VAL A 40 1.59 7.74 -6.06
C VAL A 40 1.25 7.08 -4.72
N THR A 41 0.23 7.56 -4.01
CA THR A 41 -0.18 6.99 -2.72
C THR A 41 -0.68 5.55 -2.87
N TYR A 42 -1.46 5.26 -3.91
CA TYR A 42 -1.87 3.89 -4.23
C TYR A 42 -0.67 3.02 -4.61
N GLN A 43 0.28 3.53 -5.40
CA GLN A 43 1.50 2.78 -5.72
C GLN A 43 2.33 2.45 -4.46
N MET A 44 2.42 3.40 -3.52
CA MET A 44 3.08 3.19 -2.23
C MET A 44 2.37 2.13 -1.38
N TYR A 45 1.03 2.12 -1.35
CA TYR A 45 0.27 1.06 -0.71
C TYR A 45 0.60 -0.32 -1.31
N GLY A 46 0.63 -0.41 -2.65
CA GLY A 46 1.02 -1.65 -3.33
C GLY A 46 2.41 -2.15 -2.94
N ILE A 47 3.39 -1.24 -2.83
CA ILE A 47 4.75 -1.57 -2.35
C ILE A 47 4.71 -2.11 -0.91
N VAL A 48 4.03 -1.43 0.00
CA VAL A 48 3.97 -1.83 1.41
C VAL A 48 3.29 -3.20 1.56
N ARG A 49 2.20 -3.43 0.83
CA ARG A 49 1.52 -4.74 0.81
C ARG A 49 2.45 -5.84 0.31
N ASP A 50 3.15 -5.62 -0.80
CA ASP A 50 4.05 -6.62 -1.37
C ASP A 50 5.25 -6.92 -0.45
N LEU A 51 5.76 -5.91 0.28
CA LEU A 51 6.78 -6.10 1.31
C LEU A 51 6.25 -6.90 2.50
N LEU A 52 5.03 -6.62 2.97
CA LEU A 52 4.40 -7.35 4.06
C LEU A 52 4.16 -8.82 3.69
N GLU A 53 3.67 -9.07 2.48
CA GLU A 53 3.53 -10.41 1.90
C GLU A 53 4.86 -11.17 1.97
N GLN A 54 5.94 -10.54 1.53
CA GLN A 54 7.26 -11.15 1.54
C GLN A 54 7.74 -11.45 2.97
N CYS A 55 7.54 -10.52 3.92
CA CYS A 55 7.88 -10.76 5.32
C CYS A 55 7.13 -11.97 5.88
N ILE A 56 5.83 -12.13 5.60
CA ILE A 56 5.06 -13.28 6.10
C ILE A 56 5.55 -14.59 5.46
N LYS A 57 5.90 -14.58 4.17
CA LYS A 57 6.47 -15.74 3.48
C LYS A 57 7.84 -16.14 3.99
N ASP A 58 8.68 -15.17 4.33
CA ASP A 58 10.07 -15.39 4.74
C ASP A 58 10.21 -15.72 6.25
N THR A 59 9.11 -15.65 7.02
CA THR A 59 9.11 -15.75 8.50
C THR A 59 8.24 -16.92 8.96
N ASP A 60 8.80 -18.13 8.97
CA ASP A 60 8.07 -19.35 9.37
C ASP A 60 7.66 -19.37 10.86
N ASP A 61 8.40 -18.67 11.73
CA ASP A 61 8.18 -18.61 13.17
C ASP A 61 6.93 -17.80 13.57
N VAL A 62 6.33 -17.04 12.64
CA VAL A 62 5.03 -16.38 12.89
C VAL A 62 3.95 -17.40 13.27
N TRP A 63 4.05 -18.62 12.75
CA TRP A 63 3.07 -19.69 12.96
C TRP A 63 3.31 -20.50 14.24
N ASP A 64 4.44 -20.27 14.94
CA ASP A 64 4.71 -20.92 16.23
C ASP A 64 3.83 -20.32 17.34
N TRP A 65 3.35 -19.09 17.14
CA TRP A 65 2.61 -18.32 18.15
C TRP A 65 1.20 -17.92 17.69
N ALA A 66 0.85 -18.18 16.43
CA ALA A 66 -0.45 -17.84 15.85
C ALA A 66 -0.93 -18.94 14.90
N THR A 67 -2.22 -19.27 14.98
CA THR A 67 -2.88 -20.16 14.02
C THR A 67 -3.42 -19.41 12.80
N GLU A 68 -3.61 -18.11 12.95
CA GLU A 68 -4.23 -17.23 11.97
C GLU A 68 -3.65 -15.82 12.10
N VAL A 69 -3.44 -15.15 10.97
CA VAL A 69 -3.03 -13.75 10.88
C VAL A 69 -4.05 -13.01 10.04
N ALA A 70 -4.71 -12.03 10.65
CA ALA A 70 -5.62 -11.12 9.95
C ALA A 70 -4.86 -9.88 9.46
N ILE A 71 -5.03 -9.54 8.19
CA ILE A 71 -4.36 -8.39 7.57
C ILE A 71 -5.41 -7.46 6.97
N VAL A 72 -5.46 -6.23 7.48
CA VAL A 72 -6.24 -5.14 6.89
C VAL A 72 -5.27 -4.15 6.26
N GLY A 73 -5.31 -4.06 4.93
CA GLY A 73 -4.51 -3.12 4.15
C GLY A 73 -5.35 -1.95 3.69
N GLY A 74 -4.77 -0.75 3.67
CA GLY A 74 -5.45 0.44 3.17
C GLY A 74 -4.60 1.69 3.26
N ILE A 75 -5.23 2.83 2.95
CA ILE A 75 -4.60 4.15 2.98
C ILE A 75 -5.20 4.96 4.12
N ILE A 76 -4.33 5.51 4.96
CA ILE A 76 -4.72 6.51 5.96
C ILE A 76 -4.76 7.89 5.29
N ILE A 77 -5.88 8.60 5.45
CA ILE A 77 -6.07 9.96 4.96
C ILE A 77 -6.05 10.90 6.17
N ASN A 78 -4.91 11.57 6.34
CA ASN A 78 -4.71 12.48 7.46
C ASN A 78 -5.46 13.80 7.26
N ARG A 79 -6.17 14.26 8.29
CA ARG A 79 -6.88 15.55 8.25
C ARG A 79 -6.34 16.49 9.32
N ARG A 80 -6.39 17.80 9.02
CA ARG A 80 -5.97 18.84 9.98
C ARG A 80 -6.82 18.84 11.26
N THR A 81 -8.11 18.54 11.15
CA THR A 81 -9.08 18.51 12.24
C THR A 81 -10.13 17.43 12.00
N GLY A 82 -10.71 16.88 13.06
CA GLY A 82 -11.86 15.95 12.98
C GLY A 82 -11.50 14.47 12.90
N GLY A 83 -10.24 14.09 13.15
CA GLY A 83 -9.77 12.71 13.10
C GLY A 83 -9.43 12.24 11.68
N ASP A 84 -8.62 11.19 11.57
CA ASP A 84 -8.17 10.66 10.28
C ASP A 84 -9.16 9.63 9.74
N PHE A 85 -9.13 9.46 8.42
CA PHE A 85 -9.88 8.37 7.77
C PHE A 85 -8.95 7.23 7.40
N PHE A 86 -9.55 6.06 7.24
CA PHE A 86 -8.89 4.90 6.66
C PHE A 86 -9.75 4.37 5.51
N GLN A 87 -9.16 4.29 4.32
CA GLN A 87 -9.77 3.64 3.17
C GLN A 87 -9.25 2.21 3.10
N PRO A 88 -10.06 1.20 3.45
CA PRO A 88 -9.65 -0.18 3.31
C PRO A 88 -9.51 -0.54 1.83
N LEU A 89 -8.46 -1.27 1.48
CA LEU A 89 -8.18 -1.78 0.13
C LEU A 89 -7.94 -3.29 0.10
N SER A 90 -7.64 -3.91 1.23
CA SER A 90 -7.64 -5.37 1.40
C SER A 90 -8.06 -5.75 2.80
N PHE A 91 -8.66 -6.93 2.92
CA PHE A 91 -8.84 -7.59 4.20
C PHE A 91 -8.83 -9.09 3.98
N GLU A 92 -7.93 -9.77 4.66
CA GLU A 92 -7.80 -11.20 4.52
C GLU A 92 -7.39 -11.86 5.84
N ALA A 93 -7.77 -13.12 5.95
CA ALA A 93 -7.27 -14.03 6.96
C ALA A 93 -6.28 -15.00 6.32
N ARG A 94 -5.14 -15.20 6.97
CA ARG A 94 -4.10 -16.13 6.53
C ARG A 94 -3.85 -17.20 7.56
N THR A 95 -3.66 -18.42 7.09
CA THR A 95 -3.23 -19.56 7.92
C THR A 95 -2.01 -20.19 7.26
N ARG A 96 -1.27 -21.02 8.02
CA ARG A 96 -0.03 -21.64 7.52
C ARG A 96 -0.21 -22.48 6.25
N ASN A 97 -1.33 -23.21 6.16
CA ASN A 97 -1.49 -24.30 5.18
C ASN A 97 -2.68 -24.09 4.24
N ALA A 98 -3.31 -22.92 4.23
CA ALA A 98 -4.41 -22.62 3.32
C ALA A 98 -4.15 -21.31 2.57
N PRO A 99 -4.71 -21.16 1.34
CA PRO A 99 -4.71 -19.88 0.65
C PRO A 99 -5.32 -18.77 1.52
N PRO A 100 -4.89 -17.50 1.36
CA PRO A 100 -5.53 -16.37 2.02
C PRO A 100 -7.04 -16.33 1.73
N GLN A 101 -7.83 -16.13 2.78
CA GLN A 101 -9.27 -15.93 2.68
C GLN A 101 -9.55 -14.43 2.53
N ASP A 102 -10.10 -14.00 1.41
CA ASP A 102 -10.56 -12.61 1.22
C ASP A 102 -11.84 -12.36 2.03
N LEU A 103 -11.77 -11.41 2.96
CA LEU A 103 -12.85 -10.98 3.86
C LEU A 103 -13.36 -9.58 3.53
N PHE A 104 -12.83 -8.93 2.49
CA PHE A 104 -13.07 -7.52 2.23
C PHE A 104 -14.54 -7.20 2.00
N VAL A 105 -15.19 -7.94 1.08
CA VAL A 105 -16.56 -7.62 0.66
C VAL A 105 -17.55 -7.83 1.80
N GLU A 106 -17.33 -8.86 2.62
CA GLU A 106 -18.14 -9.13 3.79
C GLU A 106 -18.02 -8.02 4.85
N ALA A 107 -16.80 -7.54 5.10
CA ALA A 107 -16.55 -6.54 6.14
C ALA A 107 -16.86 -5.10 5.72
N PHE A 108 -16.56 -4.74 4.46
CA PHE A 108 -16.55 -3.36 4.00
C PHE A 108 -17.46 -3.08 2.80
N GLY A 109 -18.05 -4.13 2.20
CA GLY A 109 -18.88 -4.00 1.01
C GLY A 109 -18.05 -3.93 -0.30
N PRO A 110 -18.62 -3.36 -1.38
CA PRO A 110 -17.94 -3.30 -2.67
C PRO A 110 -16.58 -2.58 -2.59
N ARG A 111 -15.60 -3.12 -3.32
CA ARG A 111 -14.29 -2.48 -3.48
C ARG A 111 -14.43 -1.14 -4.20
N PRO A 112 -13.58 -0.15 -3.89
CA PRO A 112 -13.65 1.16 -4.55
C PRO A 112 -13.27 1.06 -6.03
N ASP A 113 -13.93 1.87 -6.87
CA ASP A 113 -13.50 2.09 -8.26
C ASP A 113 -12.30 3.04 -8.28
N LEU A 114 -11.14 2.51 -8.65
CA LEU A 114 -9.88 3.24 -8.72
C LEU A 114 -9.47 3.61 -10.14
N VAL A 115 -10.21 3.19 -11.17
CA VAL A 115 -9.89 3.51 -12.58
C VAL A 115 -9.82 5.01 -12.82
N PRO A 116 -10.73 5.85 -12.30
CA PRO A 116 -10.65 7.31 -12.47
C PRO A 116 -9.38 7.92 -11.88
N ILE A 117 -8.76 7.28 -10.91
CA ILE A 117 -7.55 7.76 -10.21
C ILE A 117 -6.29 7.22 -10.89
N LEU A 118 -6.28 5.92 -11.21
CA LEU A 118 -5.12 5.22 -11.74
C LEU A 118 -5.01 5.25 -13.27
N GLY A 119 -6.07 5.68 -13.96
CA GLY A 119 -6.11 5.87 -15.41
C GLY A 119 -6.27 4.59 -16.23
N ALA A 120 -6.15 3.40 -15.63
CA ALA A 120 -6.30 2.12 -16.32
C ALA A 120 -6.64 0.96 -15.35
N GLU A 121 -7.26 -0.09 -15.88
CA GLU A 121 -7.65 -1.30 -15.12
C GLU A 121 -6.46 -2.11 -14.60
N GLY A 122 -5.37 -2.22 -15.38
CA GLY A 122 -4.19 -3.02 -14.99
C GLY A 122 -3.62 -2.62 -13.62
N PRO A 123 -3.26 -1.34 -13.41
CA PRO A 123 -2.83 -0.84 -12.10
C PRO A 123 -3.87 -1.05 -10.99
N VAL A 124 -5.17 -0.95 -11.29
CA VAL A 124 -6.24 -1.21 -10.30
C VAL A 124 -6.20 -2.66 -9.83
N GLN A 125 -6.08 -3.60 -10.76
CA GLN A 125 -5.98 -5.02 -10.43
C GLN A 125 -4.75 -5.31 -9.55
N GLU A 126 -3.58 -4.76 -9.92
CA GLU A 126 -2.36 -4.90 -9.13
C GLU A 126 -2.51 -4.35 -7.71
N ILE A 127 -3.17 -3.20 -7.54
CA ILE A 127 -3.37 -2.54 -6.25
C ILE A 127 -4.40 -3.27 -5.38
N LEU A 128 -5.49 -3.76 -5.95
CA LEU A 128 -6.55 -4.38 -5.16
C LEU A 128 -6.29 -5.86 -4.87
N TYR A 129 -5.63 -6.59 -5.76
CA TYR A 129 -5.56 -8.06 -5.69
C TYR A 129 -4.14 -8.63 -5.59
N GLY A 130 -3.09 -7.83 -5.83
CA GLY A 130 -1.72 -8.35 -5.81
C GLY A 130 -1.13 -8.47 -7.20
N LYS A 131 0.18 -8.75 -7.25
CA LYS A 131 0.80 -9.33 -8.43
C LYS A 131 0.68 -10.85 -8.32
N HIS A 132 0.18 -11.49 -9.38
CA HIS A 132 0.25 -12.95 -9.54
C HIS A 132 1.67 -13.38 -9.90
#